data_AF-A0A1H3TPX6-F1
#
_entry.id   AF-A0A1H3TPX6-F1
#
_cell.length_a   1.000
_cell.length_b   1.000
_cell.length_c   1.000
_cell.angle_alpha   90.00
_cell.angle_beta   90.00
_cell.angle_gamma   90.00
#
_symmetry.space_group_name_H-M   'P 1'
#
loop_
_entity.id
_entity.type
_entity.pdbx_description
1 polymer ?
#
loop_
_entity_poly.entity_id
_entity_poly.type
_entity_poly.pdbx_seq_one_letter_code
_entity_poly.pdbx_strand_id
1 'polypeptide(L)'
;MRNPCPIAIGGLFPDPAAVFYVSHHVSRIIREQLERHITGTEQFDEKYGDSYWLSLKDSSVSGLLDLNVTGPEVSKRNKAVSYSLRMPSSPINMDPTGYEKYLEYHERAVTEVFGELQIQVSESIANIYKFIRIEVRKLSPEQLKNPD
;
A
#
# COMPACT_ATOMS: atom_id res chain seq x y z
N MET A 1 -4.01 3.73 25.62
CA MET A 1 -4.98 3.22 24.63
C MET A 1 -4.16 2.67 23.49
N ARG A 2 -4.29 1.38 23.18
CA ARG A 2 -3.58 0.71 22.08
C ARG A 2 -4.03 1.38 20.77
N ASN A 3 -3.10 1.77 19.91
CA ASN A 3 -3.46 2.32 18.60
C ASN A 3 -4.10 1.16 17.80
N PRO A 4 -5.38 1.22 17.38
CA PRO A 4 -6.08 0.06 16.83
C PRO A 4 -5.67 -0.26 15.37
N CYS A 5 -4.38 -0.10 15.05
CA CYS A 5 -3.70 -0.21 13.75
C CYS A 5 -3.90 1.00 12.81
N PRO A 6 -3.04 2.03 12.86
CA PRO A 6 -3.01 3.03 11.82
C PRO A 6 -2.08 2.52 10.71
N ILE A 7 -2.63 1.91 9.68
CA ILE A 7 -1.88 1.76 8.44
C ILE A 7 -2.14 3.01 7.63
N ALA A 8 -1.12 3.83 7.39
CA ALA A 8 -1.25 4.90 6.41
C ALA A 8 -0.64 4.45 5.10
N ILE A 9 -1.47 4.40 4.07
CA ILE A 9 -1.03 4.31 2.68
C ILE A 9 -0.88 5.75 2.18
N GLY A 10 0.35 6.14 1.88
CA GLY A 10 0.68 7.45 1.34
C GLY A 10 1.25 7.28 -0.06
N GLY A 11 0.67 7.95 -1.06
CA GLY A 11 1.30 8.06 -2.37
C GLY A 11 2.35 9.18 -2.35
N LEU A 12 3.60 8.85 -2.67
CA LEU A 12 4.60 9.84 -3.08
C LEU A 12 4.98 9.51 -4.51
N PHE A 13 4.40 10.26 -5.45
CA PHE A 13 4.68 10.17 -6.89
C PHE A 13 5.55 11.38 -7.30
N PRO A 14 6.86 11.42 -6.97
CA PRO A 14 7.70 12.59 -7.20
C PRO A 14 8.16 12.77 -8.66
N ASP A 15 7.70 11.93 -9.59
CA ASP A 15 8.21 11.93 -10.97
C ASP A 15 7.14 12.41 -11.98
N PRO A 16 7.26 13.64 -12.53
CA PRO A 16 6.35 14.20 -13.53
C PRO A 16 6.39 13.49 -14.89
N ALA A 17 7.38 12.61 -15.15
CA ALA A 17 7.47 11.82 -16.38
C ALA A 17 6.93 10.37 -16.22
N ALA A 18 6.68 9.93 -14.99
CA ALA A 18 6.29 8.55 -14.64
C ALA A 18 4.93 8.47 -13.93
N VAL A 19 4.12 9.51 -14.08
CA VAL A 19 2.98 9.78 -13.22
C VAL A 19 1.88 8.75 -13.42
N PHE A 20 1.84 7.76 -12.53
CA PHE A 20 0.63 7.01 -12.26
C PHE A 20 0.02 7.61 -11.00
N TYR A 21 -1.19 8.11 -11.11
CA TYR A 21 -1.92 8.59 -9.95
C TYR A 21 -2.82 7.50 -9.42
N VAL A 22 -2.63 7.18 -8.13
CA VAL A 22 -3.60 6.36 -7.40
C VAL A 22 -4.65 7.29 -6.82
N SER A 23 -5.91 7.11 -7.22
CA SER A 23 -6.99 7.91 -6.66
C SER A 23 -7.12 7.67 -5.16
N HIS A 24 -7.47 8.72 -4.41
CA HIS A 24 -7.70 8.60 -2.97
C HIS A 24 -8.78 7.56 -2.65
N HIS A 25 -9.74 7.32 -3.54
CA HIS A 25 -10.74 6.26 -3.39
C HIS A 25 -10.11 4.87 -3.39
N VAL A 26 -9.18 4.60 -4.31
CA VAL A 26 -8.45 3.33 -4.37
C VAL A 26 -7.57 3.16 -3.14
N SER A 27 -6.76 4.15 -2.77
CA SER A 27 -5.92 4.09 -1.56
C SER A 27 -6.76 3.87 -0.29
N ARG A 28 -7.93 4.50 -0.20
CA ARG A 28 -8.85 4.32 0.92
C ARG A 28 -9.41 2.90 0.97
N ILE A 29 -9.85 2.33 -0.16
CA ILE A 29 -10.32 0.93 -0.23
C ILE A 29 -9.23 -0.02 0.25
N ILE A 30 -8.00 0.13 -0.24
CA ILE A 30 -6.88 -0.73 0.15
C ILE A 30 -6.64 -0.63 1.66
N ARG A 31 -6.54 0.60 2.20
CA ARG A 31 -6.34 0.82 3.63
C ARG A 31 -7.44 0.18 4.47
N GLU A 32 -8.70 0.50 4.18
CA GLU A 32 -9.85 0.01 4.94
C GLU A 32 -9.95 -1.53 4.90
N GLN A 33 -9.61 -2.15 3.76
CA GLN A 33 -9.60 -3.61 3.64
C GLN A 33 -8.43 -4.24 4.41
N LEU A 34 -7.22 -3.67 4.35
CA LEU A 34 -6.09 -4.19 5.11
C LEU A 34 -6.32 -4.04 6.63
N GLU A 35 -6.70 -2.85 7.09
CA GLU A 35 -6.95 -2.58 8.52
C GLU A 35 -8.02 -3.50 9.10
N ARG A 36 -9.10 -3.76 8.36
CA ARG A 36 -10.18 -4.67 8.80
C ARG A 36 -9.69 -6.09 9.07
N HIS A 37 -8.69 -6.56 8.31
CA HIS A 37 -8.23 -7.95 8.39
C HIS A 37 -7.03 -8.12 9.32
N ILE A 38 -6.43 -7.06 9.85
CA ILE A 38 -5.32 -7.20 10.80
C ILE A 38 -5.87 -7.66 12.14
N THR A 39 -5.32 -8.78 12.64
CA THR A 39 -5.73 -9.41 13.89
C THR A 39 -4.65 -9.37 14.96
N GLY A 40 -3.40 -9.09 14.60
CA GLY A 40 -2.27 -9.06 15.55
C GLY A 40 -1.05 -8.34 15.01
N THR A 41 -0.37 -7.61 15.89
CA THR A 41 0.85 -6.82 15.61
C THR A 41 1.93 -7.05 16.66
N GLU A 42 1.86 -8.13 17.44
CA GLU A 42 2.68 -8.33 18.64
C GLU A 42 4.18 -8.19 18.38
N GLN A 43 4.68 -8.78 17.29
CA GLN A 43 6.10 -8.71 16.93
C GLN A 43 6.51 -7.31 16.44
N PHE A 44 5.61 -6.60 15.77
CA PHE A 44 5.82 -5.20 15.39
C PHE A 44 5.86 -4.30 16.62
N ASP A 45 4.91 -4.47 17.54
CA ASP A 45 4.81 -3.74 18.80
C ASP A 45 6.04 -3.99 19.68
N GLU A 46 6.52 -5.23 19.75
CA GLU A 46 7.73 -5.59 20.51
C GLU A 46 8.99 -4.93 19.92
N LYS A 47 9.10 -4.89 18.59
CA LYS A 47 10.26 -4.35 17.88
C LYS A 47 10.33 -2.83 17.92
N TYR A 48 9.21 -2.13 17.76
CA TYR A 48 9.18 -0.67 17.60
C TYR A 48 8.50 0.08 18.75
N GLY A 49 7.59 -0.57 19.46
CA GLY A 49 6.74 0.00 20.50
C GLY A 49 5.29 0.19 20.03
N ASP A 50 4.35 0.03 20.96
CA ASP A 50 2.89 0.10 20.76
C ASP A 50 2.33 1.45 20.26
N SER A 51 3.18 2.48 20.27
CA SER A 51 2.85 3.83 19.78
C SER A 51 3.22 4.05 18.31
N TYR A 52 3.92 3.10 17.69
CA TYR A 52 4.32 3.21 16.28
C TYR A 52 3.22 2.76 15.32
N TRP A 53 3.25 3.29 14.11
CA TRP A 53 2.31 2.98 13.06
C TRP A 53 3.03 2.69 11.74
N LEU A 54 2.41 1.88 10.89
CA LEU A 54 3.01 1.42 9.62
C LEU A 54 2.62 2.38 8.48
N SER A 55 3.61 2.91 7.78
CA SER A 55 3.43 3.72 6.58
C SER A 55 3.90 2.95 5.35
N LEU A 56 3.01 2.78 4.37
CA LEU A 56 3.35 2.27 3.05
C LEU A 56 3.40 3.45 2.09
N LYS A 57 4.56 3.69 1.49
CA LYS A 57 4.82 4.83 0.59
C LYS A 57 4.88 4.35 -0.86
N ASP A 58 3.80 4.50 -1.60
CA ASP A 58 3.73 4.08 -3.00
C ASP A 58 4.44 5.08 -3.90
N SER A 59 5.25 4.58 -4.84
CA SER A 59 5.91 5.40 -5.85
C SER A 59 6.03 4.65 -7.18
N SER A 60 5.73 5.34 -8.28
CA SER A 60 6.04 4.85 -9.63
C SER A 60 7.42 5.36 -10.05
N VAL A 61 8.23 4.50 -10.66
CA VAL A 61 9.61 4.80 -11.05
C VAL A 61 9.84 4.43 -12.51
N SER A 62 10.31 5.39 -13.30
CA SER A 62 10.74 5.14 -14.69
C SER A 62 12.00 4.28 -14.75
N GLY A 63 12.05 3.36 -15.70
CA GLY A 63 13.20 2.46 -15.92
C GLY A 63 13.36 1.33 -14.88
N LEU A 64 12.51 1.29 -13.86
CA LEU A 64 12.44 0.15 -12.94
C LEU A 64 11.82 -1.05 -13.68
N LEU A 65 12.43 -2.24 -13.56
CA LEU A 65 12.00 -3.45 -14.27
C LEU A 65 10.97 -4.28 -13.49
N ASP A 66 11.03 -4.26 -12.16
CA ASP A 66 10.12 -4.97 -11.27
C ASP A 66 9.96 -4.22 -9.94
N LEU A 67 9.01 -4.64 -9.11
CA LEU A 67 8.79 -4.13 -7.76
C LEU A 67 10.10 -4.11 -6.95
N ASN A 68 10.33 -2.99 -6.26
CA ASN A 68 11.42 -2.84 -5.29
C ASN A 68 10.87 -2.26 -3.99
N VAL A 69 10.86 -3.07 -2.93
CA VAL A 69 10.47 -2.67 -1.58
C VAL A 69 11.72 -2.27 -0.80
N THR A 70 11.73 -1.06 -0.23
CA THR A 70 12.86 -0.57 0.57
C THR A 70 12.39 -0.04 1.92
N GLY A 71 13.14 -0.31 2.98
CA GLY A 71 12.81 0.09 4.36
C GLY A 71 13.40 -0.90 5.37
N PRO A 72 12.99 -0.81 6.65
CA PRO A 72 12.14 0.23 7.22
C PRO A 72 12.91 1.54 7.47
N GLU A 73 12.28 2.68 7.18
CA GLU A 73 12.68 3.99 7.70
C GLU A 73 11.89 4.28 8.98
N VAL A 74 12.57 4.52 10.10
CA VAL A 74 11.92 4.74 11.40
C VAL A 74 11.97 6.21 11.80
N SER A 75 10.79 6.85 11.83
CA SER A 75 10.64 8.22 12.34
C SER A 75 10.20 8.20 13.80
N LYS A 76 11.13 8.46 14.72
CA LYS A 76 10.84 8.58 16.16
C LYS A 76 9.90 9.76 16.48
N ARG A 77 10.00 10.84 15.69
CA ARG A 77 9.17 12.04 15.83
C ARG A 77 7.71 11.77 15.48
N ASN A 78 7.48 11.12 14.34
CA ASN A 78 6.12 10.84 13.85
C ASN A 78 5.58 9.49 14.34
N LYS A 79 6.41 8.72 15.07
CA LYS A 79 6.13 7.34 15.47
C LYS A 79 5.75 6.46 14.28
N ALA A 80 6.47 6.62 13.17
CA ALA A 80 6.17 5.92 11.92
C ALA A 80 7.28 4.95 11.55
N VAL A 81 6.91 3.75 11.12
CA VAL A 81 7.79 2.79 10.43
C VAL A 81 7.37 2.78 8.98
N SER A 82 8.22 3.26 8.08
CA SER A 82 7.87 3.46 6.67
C SER A 82 8.59 2.48 5.74
N TYR A 83 7.85 1.91 4.80
CA TYR A 83 8.40 1.19 3.65
C TYR A 83 8.04 1.94 2.38
N SER A 84 8.99 2.02 1.45
CA SER A 84 8.76 2.57 0.11
C SER A 84 8.51 1.42 -0.87
N LEU A 85 7.35 1.45 -1.52
CA LEU A 85 6.91 0.44 -2.48
C LEU A 85 7.13 1.04 -3.88
N ARG A 86 8.29 0.75 -4.47
CA ARG A 86 8.70 1.34 -5.76
C ARG A 86 8.27 0.41 -6.88
N MET A 87 7.37 0.89 -7.74
CA MET A 87 6.73 0.09 -8.79
C MET A 87 7.12 0.59 -10.18
N PRO A 88 7.23 -0.30 -11.17
CA PRO A 88 7.58 0.10 -12.53
C PRO A 88 6.43 0.90 -13.17
N SER A 89 6.73 2.09 -13.69
CA SER A 89 5.70 2.99 -14.23
C SER A 89 5.09 2.49 -15.54
N SER A 90 5.90 1.90 -16.43
CA SER A 90 5.44 1.50 -17.77
C SER A 90 4.35 0.42 -17.74
N PRO A 91 4.47 -0.70 -17.01
CA PRO A 91 3.41 -1.71 -16.95
C PRO A 91 2.11 -1.18 -16.35
N ILE A 92 2.21 -0.26 -15.39
CA ILE A 92 1.04 0.35 -14.74
C ILE A 92 0.33 1.30 -15.71
N ASN A 93 1.07 2.16 -16.41
CA ASN A 93 0.50 3.12 -17.36
C ASN A 93 -0.06 2.48 -18.63
N MET A 94 0.37 1.28 -18.99
CA MET A 94 -0.13 0.50 -20.12
C MET A 94 -1.31 -0.41 -19.77
N ASP A 95 -1.74 -0.42 -18.51
CA ASP A 95 -2.82 -1.29 -18.06
C ASP A 95 -4.19 -0.83 -18.59
N PRO A 96 -4.85 -1.63 -19.46
CA PRO A 96 -6.15 -1.26 -20.02
C PRO A 96 -7.28 -1.29 -18.98
N THR A 97 -7.06 -1.92 -17.82
CA THR A 97 -8.05 -1.99 -16.73
C THR A 97 -7.94 -0.83 -15.74
N GLY A 98 -6.90 0.01 -15.88
CA GLY A 98 -6.62 1.18 -15.07
C GLY A 98 -5.86 0.93 -13.76
N TYR A 99 -6.10 -0.18 -13.06
CA TYR A 99 -5.52 -0.41 -11.72
C TYR A 99 -5.06 -1.85 -11.44
N GLU A 100 -5.29 -2.83 -12.32
CA GLU A 100 -4.94 -4.23 -12.07
C GLU A 100 -3.43 -4.41 -11.88
N LYS A 101 -2.61 -3.79 -12.73
CA LYS A 101 -1.15 -3.86 -12.63
C LYS A 101 -0.62 -3.19 -11.37
N TYR A 102 -1.21 -2.05 -11.00
CA TYR A 102 -0.90 -1.41 -9.73
C TYR A 102 -1.24 -2.31 -8.54
N LEU A 103 -2.45 -2.89 -8.52
CA LEU A 103 -2.89 -3.77 -7.44
C LEU A 103 -2.05 -5.06 -7.36
N GLU A 104 -1.58 -5.59 -8.48
CA GLU A 104 -0.65 -6.72 -8.54
C GLU A 104 0.69 -6.39 -7.84
N TYR A 105 1.29 -5.24 -8.13
CA TYR A 105 2.52 -4.82 -7.46
C TYR A 105 2.30 -4.48 -5.99
N HIS A 106 1.20 -3.80 -5.67
CA HIS A 106 0.87 -3.43 -4.30
C HIS A 106 0.57 -4.67 -3.44
N GLU A 107 -0.08 -5.70 -3.98
CA GLU A 107 -0.30 -7.00 -3.32
C GLU A 107 1.02 -7.69 -2.96
N ARG A 108 1.95 -7.78 -3.92
CA ARG A 108 3.27 -8.37 -3.71
C ARG A 108 4.02 -7.61 -2.62
N ALA A 109 4.00 -6.29 -2.69
CA ALA A 109 4.69 -5.41 -1.75
C ALA A 109 4.13 -5.53 -0.33
N VAL A 110 2.81 -5.56 -0.17
CA VAL A 110 2.18 -5.77 1.14
C VAL A 110 2.45 -7.16 1.69
N THR A 111 2.45 -8.19 0.84
CA THR A 111 2.83 -9.55 1.26
C THR A 111 4.24 -9.59 1.82
N GLU A 112 5.19 -8.94 1.15
CA GLU A 112 6.59 -8.84 1.58
C GLU A 112 6.70 -8.10 2.92
N VAL A 113 6.12 -6.90 3.03
CA VAL A 113 6.21 -6.08 4.25
C VAL A 113 5.50 -6.74 5.43
N PHE A 114 4.30 -7.31 5.24
CA PHE A 114 3.58 -7.97 6.34
C PHE A 114 4.30 -9.24 6.78
N GLY A 115 4.91 -9.97 5.84
CA GLY A 115 5.77 -11.13 6.15
C GLY A 115 6.99 -10.73 6.95
N GLU A 116 7.68 -9.66 6.57
CA GLU A 116 8.87 -9.15 7.29
C GLU A 116 8.51 -8.66 8.70
N LEU A 117 7.38 -7.94 8.84
CA LEU A 117 6.91 -7.39 10.10
C LEU A 117 6.08 -8.38 10.93
N GLN A 118 5.80 -9.56 10.39
CA GLN A 118 5.03 -10.62 11.02
C GLN A 118 3.63 -10.15 11.48
N ILE A 119 3.02 -9.29 10.66
CA ILE A 119 1.65 -8.78 10.87
C ILE A 119 0.67 -9.93 10.63
N GLN A 120 -0.18 -10.21 11.62
CA GLN A 120 -1.17 -11.26 11.55
C GLN A 120 -2.44 -10.74 10.89
N VAL A 121 -2.98 -11.51 9.95
CA VAL A 121 -4.21 -11.20 9.22
C VAL A 121 -5.22 -12.34 9.33
N SER A 122 -6.51 -12.01 9.40
CA SER A 122 -7.62 -12.99 9.48
C SER A 122 -7.86 -13.75 8.18
N GLU A 123 -7.32 -13.27 7.06
CA GLU A 123 -7.44 -13.86 5.73
C GLU A 123 -6.15 -13.65 4.93
N SER A 124 -5.86 -14.53 3.97
CA SER A 124 -4.70 -14.40 3.09
C SER A 124 -4.70 -13.05 2.35
N ILE A 125 -3.52 -12.47 2.18
CA ILE A 125 -3.36 -11.20 1.43
C ILE A 125 -3.97 -11.32 0.03
N ALA A 126 -3.77 -12.46 -0.66
CA ALA A 126 -4.37 -12.70 -1.97
C ALA A 126 -5.91 -12.58 -1.98
N ASN A 127 -6.59 -13.13 -0.98
CA ASN A 127 -8.04 -13.01 -0.86
C ASN A 127 -8.48 -11.57 -0.53
N ILE A 128 -7.76 -10.87 0.36
CA ILE A 128 -8.02 -9.46 0.66
C ILE A 128 -7.93 -8.62 -0.62
N TYR A 129 -6.89 -8.84 -1.44
CA TYR A 129 -6.73 -8.13 -2.71
C TYR A 129 -7.73 -8.55 -3.78
N LYS A 130 -8.25 -9.78 -3.74
CA LYS A 130 -9.39 -10.19 -4.58
C LYS A 130 -10.62 -9.33 -4.26
N PHE A 131 -10.91 -9.08 -2.98
CA PHE A 131 -12.00 -8.17 -2.59
C PHE A 131 -11.71 -6.72 -2.96
N ILE A 132 -10.49 -6.22 -2.74
CA ILE A 132 -10.07 -4.87 -3.17
C ILE A 132 -10.34 -4.69 -4.68
N ARG A 133 -9.91 -5.64 -5.53
CA ARG A 133 -10.17 -5.59 -6.98
C ARG A 133 -11.65 -5.50 -7.31
N ILE A 134 -12.50 -6.24 -6.60
CA ILE A 134 -13.96 -6.18 -6.78
C ILE A 134 -14.49 -4.79 -6.43
N GLU A 135 -14.05 -4.20 -5.32
CA GLU A 135 -14.50 -2.87 -4.89
C GLU A 135 -13.99 -1.76 -5.81
N VAL A 136 -12.72 -1.83 -6.25
CA VAL A 136 -12.15 -0.86 -7.19
C VAL A 136 -12.89 -0.86 -8.53
N ARG A 137 -13.31 -2.03 -9.03
CA ARG A 137 -14.11 -2.14 -10.27
C ARG A 137 -15.51 -1.53 -10.18
N LYS A 138 -16.01 -1.26 -8.97
CA LYS A 138 -17.30 -0.57 -8.77
C LYS A 138 -17.17 0.95 -8.82
N LEU A 139 -15.95 1.49 -8.80
CA LEU A 139 -15.72 2.93 -8.86
C LEU A 139 -16.06 3.47 -10.26
N SER A 140 -16.69 4.64 -10.29
CA SER A 140 -16.94 5.35 -11.55
C SER A 140 -15.63 5.90 -12.13
N PRO A 141 -15.57 6.19 -13.44
CA PRO A 141 -14.40 6.82 -14.05
C PRO A 141 -13.95 8.10 -13.32
N GLU A 142 -14.89 8.91 -12.81
CA GLU A 142 -14.61 10.13 -12.04
C GLU A 142 -13.92 9.84 -10.70
N GLN A 143 -14.24 8.73 -10.05
CA GLN A 143 -13.61 8.32 -8.79
C GLN A 143 -12.23 7.69 -8.98
N LEU A 144 -11.94 7.26 -10.21
CA LEU A 144 -10.63 6.75 -10.64
C LEU A 144 -9.72 7.86 -11.17
N LYS A 145 -10.27 9.03 -11.50
CA LYS A 145 -9.51 10.22 -11.89
C LYS A 145 -8.74 10.81 -10.71
N ASN A 146 -7.63 11.44 -11.07
CA ASN A 146 -6.85 12.24 -10.14
C ASN A 146 -7.62 13.53 -9.79
N PRO A 147 -7.59 14.05 -8.55
CA PRO A 147 -8.00 15.43 -8.33
C PRO A 147 -7.12 16.35 -9.18
N ASP A 148 -7.76 17.20 -10.00
CA ASP A 148 -7.11 18.27 -10.75
C ASP A 148 -6.36 19.25 -9.80
#